data_AF-A0A9D7DR54-F1
#
_entry.id   AF-A0A9D7DR54-F1
#
_cell.length_a   1.000
_cell.length_b   1.000
_cell.length_c   1.000
_cell.angle_alpha   90.00
_cell.angle_beta   90.00
_cell.angle_gamma   90.00
#
_symmetry.space_group_name_H-M   'P 1'
#
loop_
_entity.id
_entity.type
_entity.pdbx_description
1 polymer ?
#
loop_
_entity_poly.entity_id
_entity_poly.type
_entity_poly.pdbx_seq_one_letter_code
_entity_poly.pdbx_strand_id
1 'polypeptide(L)' 'MFLVDEENLIIHSMASPKYECQIKKIPEDKRRKVYTLDQVKRMIDTQHRPQYNGCQWCMAEYHTFDMQSIFRRE' A
#
# COMPACT_ATOMS: atom_id res chain seq x y z
N MET A 1 -9.38 -1.42 2.25
CA MET A 1 -8.40 -2.49 1.94
C MET A 1 -7.29 -1.87 1.11
N PHE A 2 -6.04 -2.19 1.43
CA PHE A 2 -4.86 -1.69 0.72
C PHE A 2 -4.08 -2.85 0.12
N LEU A 3 -3.33 -2.58 -0.93
CA LEU A 3 -2.47 -3.53 -1.61
C LEU A 3 -1.10 -2.88 -1.78
N VAL A 4 -0.07 -3.61 -1.39
CA VAL A 4 1.32 -3.15 -1.43
C VAL A 4 2.05 -3.91 -2.53
N ASP A 5 2.63 -3.14 -3.45
CA ASP A 5 3.67 -3.55 -4.38
C ASP A 5 5.02 -3.45 -3.65
N GLU A 6 5.55 -4.60 -3.23
CA GLU A 6 6.82 -4.68 -2.51
C GLU A 6 8.04 -4.50 -3.42
N GLU A 7 7.88 -4.63 -4.74
CA GLU A 7 8.95 -4.42 -5.71
C GLU A 7 9.20 -2.93 -5.93
N ASN A 8 8.14 -2.17 -6.21
CA ASN A 8 8.24 -0.73 -6.48
C ASN A 8 8.03 0.14 -5.24
N LEU A 9 7.71 -0.47 -4.09
CA LEU A 9 7.35 0.20 -2.85
C LEU A 9 6.17 1.15 -3.04
N ILE A 10 5.14 0.67 -3.74
CA ILE A 10 3.92 1.42 -4.02
C ILE A 10 2.76 0.83 -3.23
N ILE A 11 2.00 1.69 -2.57
CA ILE A 11 0.73 1.31 -1.95
C ILE A 11 -0.45 1.74 -2.83
N HIS A 12 -1.45 0.87 -2.89
CA HIS A 12 -2.65 1.03 -3.68
C HIS A 12 -3.87 0.95 -2.76
N SER A 13 -4.78 1.92 -2.86
CA SER A 13 -6.11 1.80 -2.28
C SER A 13 -7.01 0.96 -3.19
N MET A 14 -7.62 -0.08 -2.63
CA MET A 14 -8.57 -0.92 -3.33
C MET A 14 -10.01 -0.39 -3.21
N ALA A 15 -10.21 0.76 -2.58
CA ALA A 15 -11.54 1.38 -2.45
C ALA A 15 -12.04 1.98 -3.77
N SER A 16 -11.14 2.48 -4.62
CA SER A 16 -11.48 3.05 -5.93
C SER A 16 -10.29 2.96 -6.91
N PRO A 17 -9.90 1.75 -7.35
CA PRO A 17 -8.83 1.59 -8.31
C PRO A 17 -9.26 2.13 -9.68
N LYS A 18 -8.49 3.07 -10.23
CA LYS A 18 -8.66 3.51 -11.62
C LYS A 18 -8.05 2.51 -12.60
N TYR A 19 -8.48 2.55 -13.86
CA TYR A 19 -7.99 1.64 -14.91
C TYR A 19 -6.47 1.77 -15.14
N GLU A 20 -5.95 2.98 -15.00
CA GLU A 20 -4.53 3.33 -15.11
C GLU A 20 -3.69 2.72 -13.97
N CYS A 21 -4.34 2.33 -12.87
CA CYS A 21 -3.72 1.62 -11.78
C CYS A 21 -3.46 0.16 -12.20
N GLN A 22 -2.26 -0.12 -12.70
CA GLN A 22 -1.82 -1.41 -13.25
C GLN A 22 -1.61 -2.51 -12.18
N ILE A 23 -2.50 -2.61 -11.17
CA ILE A 23 -2.40 -3.55 -10.05
C ILE A 23 -2.27 -5.01 -10.52
N LYS A 24 -2.88 -5.34 -11.67
CA LYS A 24 -2.84 -6.69 -12.26
C LYS A 24 -1.45 -7.08 -12.78
N LYS A 25 -0.55 -6.11 -13.00
CA LYS A 25 0.83 -6.35 -13.46
C LYS A 25 1.80 -6.62 -12.31
N ILE A 26 1.41 -6.38 -11.06
CA ILE A 26 2.25 -6.64 -9.89
C ILE A 26 2.39 -8.17 -9.74
N PRO A 27 3.62 -8.71 -9.72
CA PRO A 27 3.86 -10.14 -9.49
C PRO A 27 3.21 -10.62 -8.19
N GLU A 28 2.64 -11.82 -8.18
CA GLU A 28 1.88 -12.30 -7.01
C GLU A 28 2.75 -12.49 -5.76
N ASP A 29 4.02 -12.84 -5.93
CA ASP A 29 5.03 -12.97 -4.87
C ASP A 29 5.50 -11.61 -4.32
N LYS A 30 5.27 -10.52 -5.06
CA LYS A 30 5.58 -9.14 -4.68
C LYS A 30 4.36 -8.32 -4.25
N ARG A 31 3.20 -8.97 -4.16
CA ARG A 31 1.92 -8.33 -3.86
C ARG A 31 1.42 -8.74 -2.49
N ARG A 32 1.35 -7.79 -1.56
CA ARG A 32 0.83 -8.02 -0.21
C ARG A 32 -0.47 -7.27 0.02
N LYS A 33 -1.52 -7.96 0.47
CA LYS A 33 -2.81 -7.35 0.79
C LYS A 33 -2.87 -6.99 2.27
N VAL A 34 -3.30 -5.77 2.57
CA VAL A 34 -3.39 -5.21 3.91
C VAL A 34 -4.84 -4.87 4.23
N TYR A 35 -5.34 -5.53 5.27
CA TYR A 35 -6.72 -5.49 5.74
C TYR A 35 -6.84 -4.85 7.12
N THR A 36 -5.79 -4.92 7.94
CA THR A 36 -5.82 -4.48 9.34
C THR A 36 -4.54 -3.73 9.73
N LEU A 37 -4.65 -2.93 10.81
CA LEU A 37 -3.51 -2.22 11.42
C LEU A 37 -2.45 -3.20 11.94
N ASP A 38 -2.84 -4.37 12.43
CA ASP A 38 -1.89 -5.39 12.90
C ASP A 38 -1.00 -5.90 11.76
N GLN A 39 -1.57 -6.10 10.56
CA GLN A 39 -0.78 -6.46 9.38
C GLN A 39 0.22 -5.36 8.99
N VAL A 40 -0.19 -4.10 9.08
CA VAL A 40 0.72 -2.96 8.88
C VAL A 40 1.87 -3.00 9.87
N LYS A 41 1.60 -3.15 11.17
CA LYS A 41 2.64 -3.21 12.20
C LYS A 41 3.65 -4.33 11.93
N ARG A 42 3.16 -5.55 11.68
CA ARG A 42 4.03 -6.69 11.34
C ARG A 42 4.86 -6.45 10.08
N MET A 43 4.29 -5.81 9.06
CA MET A 43 5.03 -5.45 7.85
C MET A 43 6.16 -4.48 8.14
N ILE A 44 5.87 -3.40 8.88
CA ILE A 44 6.86 -2.39 9.26
C ILE A 44 7.96 -3.03 10.12
N ASP A 45 7.60 -3.84 11.12
CA ASP A 45 8.55 -4.50 12.02
C ASP A 45 9.43 -5.51 11.28
N THR A 46 8.86 -6.26 10.33
CA THR A 46 9.62 -7.29 9.58
C THR A 46 10.52 -6.66 8.51
N GLN A 47 9.97 -5.72 7.73
CA GLN A 47 10.65 -5.15 6.57
C GLN A 47 11.47 -3.90 6.92
N HIS A 48 11.32 -3.37 8.13
CA HIS A 48 11.95 -2.12 8.60
C HIS A 48 11.63 -0.92 7.67
N ARG A 49 10.46 -0.95 7.02
CA ARG A 49 10.04 0.03 6.01
C ARG A 49 8.68 0.61 6.39
N PRO A 50 8.64 1.79 7.04
CA PRO A 50 7.39 2.46 7.39
C PRO A 50 6.77 3.26 6.23
N GLN A 51 7.55 3.60 5.21
CA GLN A 51 7.17 4.53 4.14
C GLN A 51 7.14 3.84 2.77
N TYR A 52 6.05 4.08 2.05
CA TYR A 52 5.81 3.63 0.67
C TYR A 52 5.34 4.83 -0.14
N ASN A 53 5.44 4.78 -1.47
CA ASN A 53 4.83 5.81 -2.31
C ASN A 53 3.36 5.45 -2.56
N GLY A 54 2.44 6.41 -2.53
CA GLY A 54 1.07 6.13 -2.92
C GLY A 54 0.94 6.00 -4.44
N CYS A 55 0.06 5.13 -4.90
CA CYS A 55 -0.23 5.07 -6.33
C CYS A 55 -0.94 6.35 -6.78
N GLN A 56 -0.33 7.10 -7.69
CA GLN A 56 -0.87 8.36 -8.26
C GLN A 56 -2.30 8.26 -8.82
N TRP A 57 -2.75 7.05 -9.16
CA TRP A 57 -4.06 6.83 -9.77
C TRP A 57 -5.16 6.55 -8.74
N CYS A 58 -4.84 5.79 -7.68
CA CYS A 58 -5.84 5.34 -6.71
C CYS A 58 -5.64 5.91 -5.30
N MET A 59 -4.65 6.76 -5.09
CA MET A 59 -4.41 7.44 -3.82
C MET A 59 -4.26 8.95 -4.01
N ALA A 60 -4.79 9.72 -3.05
CA ALA A 60 -4.62 11.17 -3.01
C ALA A 60 -3.17 11.56 -2.64
N GLU A 61 -2.56 10.80 -1.73
CA GLU A 61 -1.20 11.01 -1.24
C GLU A 61 -0.22 10.11 -1.99
N TYR A 62 0.26 10.54 -3.16
CA TYR A 62 1.04 9.69 -4.07
C TYR A 62 2.57 9.83 -3.95
N HIS A 63 3.08 10.81 -3.22
CA HIS A 63 4.52 11.04 -3.08
C HIS A 63 5.16 10.15 -2.02
N THR A 64 4.78 10.31 -0.77
CA THR A 64 5.26 9.50 0.34
C THR A 64 4.11 9.28 1.29
N PHE A 65 3.83 8.01 1.56
CA PHE A 65 2.70 7.55 2.32
C PHE A 65 3.22 6.75 3.51
N ASP A 66 2.93 7.24 4.72
CA ASP A 66 3.22 6.54 5.96
C ASP A 66 2.18 5.44 6.17
N MET A 67 2.60 4.18 6.15
CA MET A 67 1.66 3.07 6.35
C MET A 67 0.97 3.11 7.72
N GLN A 68 1.56 3.76 8.72
CA GLN A 68 0.91 3.90 10.03
C GLN A 68 -0.35 4.75 9.99
N SER A 69 -0.55 5.59 8.96
CA SER A 69 -1.73 6.44 8.83
C SER A 69 -2.98 5.67 8.33
N ILE A 70 -2.81 4.51 7.70
CA ILE A 70 -3.86 3.73 7.01
C ILE A 70 -5.12 3.48 7.86
N PHE A 71 -4.93 3.27 9.16
CA PHE A 71 -6.02 2.95 10.10
C PHE A 71 -5.97 3.82 11.36
N ARG A 72 -5.24 4.94 11.35
CA ARG A 72 -5.42 5.96 12.39
C ARG A 72 -6.79 6.59 12.14
N ARG A 73 -7.80 6.03 12.81
CA ARG A 73 -9.08 6.71 13.01
C ARG A 73 -8.79 8.04 13.69
N GLU A 74 -9.29 9.12 13.11
CA GLU A 74 -9.72 10.29 13.90
C GLU A 74 -10.74 9.85 14.96
#